data_AF-A0A1Q4ACI1-F1
#
_entry.id   AF-A0A1Q4ACI1-F1
#
_cell.length_a   1.000
_cell.length_b   1.000
_cell.length_c   1.000
_cell.angle_alpha   90.00
_cell.angle_beta   90.00
_cell.angle_gamma   90.00
#
_symmetry.space_group_name_H-M   'P 1'
#
loop_
_entity.id
_entity.type
_entity.pdbx_description
1 polymer ?
#
loop_
_entity_poly.entity_id
_entity_poly.type
_entity_poly.pdbx_seq_one_letter_code
_entity_poly.pdbx_strand_id
1 'polypeptide(L)' 'MDTISGSVPAPTHAASEFLAYEAECRNALKPVLTSLLDMAESAGWNRRTVASTLMFLAAQHVSASAETSRAG' A
#
# COMPACT_ATOMS: atom_id res chain seq x y z
N MET A 1 7.55 -10.64 -18.55
CA MET A 1 7.53 -9.36 -17.81
C MET A 1 6.14 -9.28 -17.20
N ASP A 2 5.94 -10.10 -16.18
CA ASP A 2 4.64 -10.48 -15.68
C ASP A 2 4.03 -9.31 -14.94
N THR A 3 2.93 -8.82 -15.50
CA THR A 3 2.17 -7.69 -15.00
C THR A 3 1.68 -8.00 -13.59
N ILE A 4 1.90 -7.07 -12.66
CA ILE A 4 1.52 -7.13 -11.26
C ILE A 4 -0.02 -7.31 -11.16
N SER A 5 -0.52 -8.55 -11.23
CA SER A 5 -1.93 -8.86 -11.00
C SER A 5 -2.18 -9.06 -9.50
N GLY A 6 -1.86 -8.03 -8.72
CA GLY A 6 -2.27 -7.94 -7.33
C GLY A 6 -3.54 -7.10 -7.26
N SER A 7 -4.70 -7.70 -7.55
CA SER A 7 -5.98 -7.01 -7.33
C SER A 7 -6.21 -6.86 -5.83
N VAL A 8 -6.47 -5.64 -5.36
CA VAL A 8 -6.91 -5.38 -3.99
C VAL A 8 -8.43 -5.52 -3.95
N PRO A 9 -9.00 -6.50 -3.22
CA PRO A 9 -10.44 -6.65 -3.12
C PRO A 9 -11.09 -5.42 -2.49
N ALA A 10 -12.33 -5.13 -2.91
CA ALA A 10 -13.13 -4.09 -2.28
C ALA A 10 -13.42 -4.44 -0.81
N PRO A 11 -13.47 -3.44 0.10
CA PRO A 11 -13.82 -3.68 1.49
C PRO A 11 -15.24 -4.22 1.61
N THR A 12 -15.47 -5.10 2.60
CA THR A 12 -16.82 -5.60 2.90
C THR A 12 -17.43 -4.93 4.13
N HIS A 13 -16.60 -4.36 5.00
CA HIS A 13 -17.03 -3.52 6.12
C HIS A 13 -16.99 -2.04 5.76
N ALA A 14 -17.83 -1.23 6.41
CA ALA A 14 -17.78 0.22 6.26
C ALA A 14 -16.56 0.82 6.98
N ALA A 15 -16.06 1.97 6.51
CA ALA A 15 -14.94 2.66 7.15
C ALA A 15 -15.22 3.06 8.62
N SER A 16 -16.49 3.22 9.00
CA SER A 16 -16.90 3.45 10.39
C SER A 16 -16.67 2.25 11.32
N GLU A 17 -16.57 1.04 10.76
CA GLU A 17 -16.29 -0.21 11.48
C GLU A 17 -14.77 -0.41 11.60
N PHE A 18 -14.10 0.54 12.24
CA PHE A 18 -12.65 0.75 12.16
C PHE A 18 -11.82 -0.53 12.29
N LEU A 19 -12.06 -1.36 13.31
CA LEU A 19 -11.26 -2.58 13.54
C LEU A 19 -11.43 -3.63 12.44
N ALA A 20 -12.67 -3.82 11.95
CA ALA A 20 -12.95 -4.79 10.91
C ALA A 20 -12.42 -4.30 9.56
N TYR A 21 -12.66 -3.03 9.23
CA TYR A 21 -12.13 -2.38 8.03
C TYR A 21 -10.60 -2.39 7.99
N GLU A 22 -9.94 -2.08 9.10
CA GLU A 22 -8.47 -2.12 9.19
C GLU A 22 -7.93 -3.53 9.01
N ALA A 23 -8.56 -4.54 9.62
CA ALA A 23 -8.16 -5.93 9.45
C ALA A 23 -8.29 -6.41 8.00
N GLU A 24 -9.40 -6.07 7.33
CA GLU A 24 -9.59 -6.35 5.91
C GLU A 24 -8.52 -5.68 5.05
N CYS A 25 -8.29 -4.38 5.26
CA CYS A 25 -7.31 -3.61 4.54
C CYS A 25 -5.91 -4.25 4.66
N ARG A 26 -5.49 -4.64 5.87
CA ARG A 26 -4.21 -5.35 6.07
C ARG A 26 -4.16 -6.68 5.32
N ASN A 27 -5.22 -7.48 5.40
CA ASN A 27 -5.26 -8.79 4.75
C ASN A 27 -5.22 -8.68 3.22
N ALA A 28 -5.95 -7.70 2.66
CA ALA A 28 -6.00 -7.41 1.25
C ALA A 28 -4.64 -6.92 0.70
N LEU A 29 -3.95 -6.04 1.44
CA LEU A 29 -2.70 -5.43 0.99
C LEU A 29 -1.46 -6.28 1.26
N LYS A 30 -1.48 -7.16 2.27
CA LYS A 30 -0.33 -8.00 2.63
C LYS A 30 0.29 -8.77 1.46
N PRO A 31 -0.46 -9.55 0.64
CA PRO A 31 0.14 -10.29 -0.47
C PRO A 31 0.72 -9.36 -1.56
N VAL A 32 0.07 -8.23 -1.82
CA VAL A 32 0.55 -7.22 -2.78
C VAL A 32 1.88 -6.62 -2.31
N LEU A 33 1.96 -6.23 -1.03
CA LEU A 33 3.16 -5.68 -0.43
C LEU A 33 4.31 -6.70 -0.43
N THR A 34 4.03 -7.97 -0.10
CA THR A 34 5.04 -9.04 -0.15
C THR A 34 5.60 -9.20 -1.55
N SER A 35 4.74 -9.28 -2.58
CA SER A 35 5.17 -9.41 -3.97
C SER A 35 6.04 -8.23 -4.42
N LEU A 36 5.67 -7.00 -4.05
CA LEU A 36 6.45 -5.81 -4.36
C LEU A 36 7.84 -5.82 -3.73
N LEU A 37 7.93 -6.23 -2.45
CA LEU A 37 9.20 -6.36 -1.75
C LEU A 37 10.08 -7.46 -2.39
N ASP A 38 9.50 -8.59 -2.76
CA ASP A 38 10.22 -9.70 -3.39
C ASP A 38 10.75 -9.32 -4.79
N MET A 39 9.99 -8.56 -5.57
CA MET A 39 10.44 -8.02 -6.85
C MET A 39 11.60 -7.04 -6.70
N ALA A 40 11.51 -6.13 -5.73
CA ALA A 40 12.58 -5.17 -5.47
C ALA A 40 13.86 -5.88 -4.99
N GLU A 41 13.72 -6.86 -4.10
CA GLU A 41 14.85 -7.68 -3.64
C GLU A 41 15.49 -8.47 -4.78
N SER A 42 14.68 -9.06 -5.67
CA SER A 42 15.16 -9.78 -6.86
C SER A 42 15.91 -8.87 -7.84
N ALA A 43 15.60 -7.57 -7.86
CA ALA A 43 16.33 -6.55 -8.61
C ALA A 43 17.60 -6.05 -7.89
N GLY A 44 17.95 -6.61 -6.72
CA GLY A 44 19.16 -6.29 -5.96
C GLY A 44 18.99 -5.24 -4.87
N TRP A 45 17.76 -4.77 -4.61
CA TRP A 45 17.51 -3.78 -3.56
C TRP A 45 17.51 -4.40 -2.16
N ASN A 46 17.99 -3.65 -1.16
CA ASN A 46 17.84 -4.06 0.24
C ASN A 46 16.37 -3.98 0.67
N ARG A 47 15.80 -5.11 1.11
CA ARG A 47 14.39 -5.22 1.50
C ARG A 47 13.96 -4.23 2.59
N ARG A 48 14.81 -3.96 3.59
CA ARG A 48 14.50 -3.00 4.67
C ARG A 48 14.42 -1.58 4.12
N THR A 49 15.36 -1.19 3.25
CA THR A 49 15.35 0.12 2.59
C THR A 49 14.08 0.30 1.75
N VAL A 50 13.71 -0.71 0.95
CA VAL A 50 12.48 -0.68 0.15
C VAL A 50 11.26 -0.46 1.04
N ALA A 51 11.14 -1.20 2.15
CA ALA A 51 10.03 -1.05 3.08
C ALA A 51 9.91 0.38 3.63
N SER A 52 11.02 0.97 4.10
CA SER A 52 11.02 2.36 4.58
C SER A 52 10.68 3.36 3.49
N THR A 53 11.17 3.14 2.27
CA THR A 53 10.86 3.99 1.11
C THR A 53 9.38 3.92 0.76
N LEU A 54 8.77 2.73 0.77
CA LEU A 54 7.34 2.57 0.52
C LEU A 54 6.48 3.29 1.55
N MET A 55 6.84 3.22 2.84
CA MET A 55 6.16 3.97 3.89
C MET A 55 6.24 5.49 3.64
N PHE A 56 7.44 5.99 3.31
CA PHE A 56 7.66 7.41 3.01
C PHE A 56 6.86 7.87 1.78
N LEU A 57 6.89 7.09 0.70
CA LEU A 57 6.13 7.39 -0.52
C LEU A 57 4.61 7.39 -0.26
N ALA A 58 4.10 6.44 0.53
CA ALA A 58 2.69 6.40 0.90
C ALA A 58 2.28 7.66 1.70
N ALA A 59 3.08 8.04 2.70
CA ALA A 59 2.81 9.24 3.51
C ALA A 59 2.85 10.53 2.67
N GLN A 60 3.83 10.66 1.77
CA GLN A 60 3.91 11.80 0.85
C GLN A 60 2.70 11.88 -0.08
N HIS A 61 2.27 10.75 -0.66
CA HIS A 61 1.14 10.73 -1.58
C HIS A 61 -0.17 11.17 -0.93
N VAL A 62 -0.43 10.71 0.30
CA VAL A 62 -1.60 11.13 1.08
C VAL A 62 -1.53 12.62 1.43
N SER A 63 -0.34 13.13 1.78
CA SER A 63 -0.14 14.53 2.14
C SER A 63 -0.33 15.48 0.94
N ALA A 64 0.22 15.13 -0.22
CA ALA A 64 0.05 15.90 -1.45
C ALA A 64 -1.42 15.94 -1.92
N SER A 65 -2.14 14.82 -1.76
CA SER A 65 -3.57 14.74 -2.06
C SER A 65 -4.41 15.62 -1.13
N ALA A 66 -4.02 15.73 0.14
CA ALA A 66 -4.68 16.60 1.11
C ALA A 66 -4.46 18.09 0.82
N GLU A 67 -3.28 18.48 0.33
CA GLU A 67 -2.99 19.87 -0.06
C GLU A 67 -3.82 20.31 -1.27
N THR A 68 -3.95 19.44 -2.27
CA THR A 68 -4.81 19.67 -3.44
C THR A 68 -6.28 19.84 -3.05
N SER A 69 -6.76 19.04 -2.10
CA SER A 69 -8.17 19.08 -1.64
C SER A 69 -8.50 20.32 -0.80
N ARG A 70 -7.50 21.00 -0.23
CA ARG A 70 -7.68 22.26 0.51
C ARG A 70 -7.64 23.50 -0.38
N ALA A 71 -7.09 23.36 -1.59
CA ALA A 71 -6.92 24.46 -2.54
C ALA A 71 -8.08 24.62 -3.54
N GLY A 72 -9.10 23.75 -3.48
CA GLY A 72 -10.31 23.81 -4.31
C GLY A 72 -11.57 24.00 -3.48
#